data_AF-A0A3P6A6N4-F1
#
_entry.id   AF-A0A3P6A6N4-F1
#
_cell.length_a   1.000
_cell.length_b   1.000
_cell.length_c   1.000
_cell.angle_alpha   90.00
_cell.angle_beta   90.00
_cell.angle_gamma   90.00
#
_symmetry.space_group_name_H-M   'P 1'
#
loop_
_entity.id
_entity.type
_entity.pdbx_description
1 polymer ?
#
loop_
_entity_poly.entity_id
_entity_poly.type
_entity_poly.pdbx_seq_one_letter_code
_entity_poly.pdbx_strand_id
1 'polypeptide(L)'
;MKALGVDILTGFGSVLGPQKVKYGKDNIIAAKDIIIATRSVPFERLSSQVTHALKLESVPNWIAIVGSGYIGLEFSDIYTALGSDSRAKTCQYVNTKCL
;
A
#
# COMPACT_ATOMS: atom_id res chain seq x y z
N MET A 1 -17.66 -16.84 -0.68
CA MET A 1 -18.27 -16.15 0.49
C MET A 1 -19.76 -16.43 0.67
N LYS A 2 -20.58 -16.56 -0.39
CA LYS A 2 -22.00 -16.97 -0.24
C LYS A 2 -22.21 -18.31 0.49
N ALA A 3 -21.31 -19.29 0.27
CA ALA A 3 -21.35 -20.57 0.99
C ALA A 3 -21.08 -20.45 2.51
N LEU A 4 -20.52 -19.32 2.95
CA LEU A 4 -20.28 -19.00 4.36
C LEU A 4 -21.35 -18.05 4.93
N GLY A 5 -22.42 -17.77 4.18
CA GLY A 5 -23.47 -16.83 4.59
C GLY A 5 -23.02 -15.36 4.61
N VAL A 6 -21.95 -15.02 3.89
CA VAL A 6 -21.43 -13.64 3.82
C VAL A 6 -21.89 -12.95 2.54
N ASP A 7 -22.56 -11.81 2.70
CA ASP A 7 -22.94 -10.91 1.61
C ASP A 7 -21.80 -9.95 1.28
N ILE A 8 -21.48 -9.85 -0.03
CA ILE A 8 -20.46 -8.93 -0.53
C ILE A 8 -21.16 -7.72 -1.14
N LEU A 9 -20.92 -6.55 -0.54
CA LEU A 9 -21.38 -5.27 -1.06
C LEU A 9 -20.22 -4.55 -1.72
N THR A 10 -20.26 -4.42 -3.04
CA THR A 10 -19.16 -3.79 -3.80
C THR A 10 -19.38 -2.29 -3.89
N GLY A 11 -18.41 -1.51 -3.41
CA GLY A 11 -18.42 -0.05 -3.51
C GLY A 11 -17.52 0.60 -2.47
N PHE A 12 -17.27 1.90 -2.62
CA PHE A 12 -16.58 2.66 -1.58
C PHE A 12 -17.52 2.88 -0.39
N GLY A 13 -17.07 2.49 0.81
CA GLY A 13 -17.82 2.58 2.05
C GLY A 13 -17.48 3.87 2.81
N SER A 14 -18.49 4.56 3.34
CA SER A 14 -18.34 5.69 4.24
C SER A 14 -19.27 5.56 5.44
N VAL A 15 -18.76 5.83 6.64
CA VAL A 15 -19.55 5.78 7.88
C VAL A 15 -20.30 7.11 8.01
N LEU A 16 -21.63 7.06 7.94
CA LEU A 16 -22.48 8.27 8.04
C LEU A 16 -22.83 8.62 9.49
N GLY A 17 -22.65 7.69 10.42
CA GLY A 17 -22.99 7.87 11.83
C GLY A 17 -23.04 6.54 12.58
N PRO A 18 -23.55 6.53 13.83
CA PRO A 18 -23.68 5.31 14.61
C PRO A 18 -24.49 4.25 13.86
N GLN A 19 -23.91 3.07 13.69
CA GLN A 19 -24.56 1.90 13.07
C GLN A 19 -25.04 2.12 11.61
N LYS A 20 -24.54 3.14 10.89
CA LYS A 20 -24.94 3.43 9.50
C LYS A 20 -23.73 3.57 8.58
N VAL A 21 -23.72 2.76 7.52
CA VAL A 21 -22.68 2.79 6.47
C VAL A 21 -23.32 3.03 5.12
N LYS A 22 -22.81 4.01 4.38
CA LYS A 22 -23.12 4.23 2.98
C LYS A 22 -22.13 3.46 2.13
N TYR A 23 -22.57 2.78 1.09
CA TYR A 23 -21.69 2.16 0.10
C TYR A 23 -22.13 2.47 -1.33
N GLY A 24 -21.16 2.62 -2.23
CA GLY A 24 -21.43 2.95 -3.64
C GLY A 24 -22.03 4.35 -3.80
N LYS A 25 -22.98 4.52 -4.73
CA LYS A 25 -23.59 5.83 -4.99
C LYS A 25 -24.51 6.26 -3.84
N ASP A 26 -25.52 5.48 -3.48
CA ASP A 26 -26.58 5.92 -2.54
C ASP A 26 -27.16 4.81 -1.64
N ASN A 27 -26.52 3.65 -1.54
CA ASN A 27 -27.04 2.58 -0.69
C ASN A 27 -26.61 2.80 0.77
N ILE A 28 -27.56 2.73 1.70
CA ILE A 28 -27.30 2.85 3.14
C ILE A 28 -27.72 1.56 3.80
N ILE A 29 -26.81 0.98 4.59
CA ILE A 29 -27.07 -0.20 5.41
C ILE A 29 -26.93 0.14 6.89
N ALA A 30 -27.75 -0.54 7.69
CA ALA A 30 -27.61 -0.53 9.14
C ALA A 30 -26.89 -1.80 9.59
N ALA A 31 -25.95 -1.67 10.51
CA ALA A 31 -25.23 -2.77 11.11
C ALA A 31 -25.09 -2.53 12.61
N LYS A 32 -25.28 -3.58 13.41
CA LYS A 32 -25.13 -3.51 14.88
C LYS A 32 -23.69 -3.15 15.26
N ASP A 33 -22.74 -3.86 14.66
CA ASP A 33 -21.30 -3.71 14.88
C ASP A 33 -20.61 -3.41 13.55
N ILE A 34 -19.66 -2.46 13.54
CA ILE A 34 -18.94 -2.02 12.34
C ILE A 34 -17.44 -2.19 12.57
N ILE A 35 -16.78 -2.98 11.72
CA ILE A 35 -15.33 -3.16 11.72
C ILE A 35 -14.75 -2.40 10.51
N ILE A 36 -13.83 -1.47 10.75
CA ILE A 36 -13.15 -0.71 9.70
C ILE A 36 -11.80 -1.37 9.40
N ALA A 37 -11.70 -1.97 8.21
CA ALA A 37 -10.50 -2.66 7.73
C ALA A 37 -10.06 -2.14 6.35
N THR A 38 -10.13 -0.82 6.12
CA THR A 38 -9.93 -0.17 4.81
C THR A 38 -8.50 -0.18 4.27
N ARG A 39 -7.55 -0.80 4.99
CA ARG A 39 -6.11 -0.81 4.69
C ARG A 39 -5.52 0.61 4.61
N SER A 40 -4.20 0.74 4.75
CA SER A 40 -3.49 2.00 4.49
C SER A 40 -3.06 2.09 3.02
N VAL A 41 -3.12 3.30 2.47
CA VAL A 41 -2.44 3.63 1.21
C VAL A 41 -1.05 4.18 1.52
N PRO A 42 -0.03 3.90 0.70
CA PRO A 42 1.27 4.54 0.88
C PRO A 42 1.12 6.06 0.69
N PHE A 43 1.95 6.84 1.38
CA PHE A 43 1.91 8.29 1.29
C PHE A 43 2.14 8.76 -0.16
N GLU A 44 1.30 9.68 -0.67
CA GLU A 44 1.08 9.95 -2.10
C GLU A 44 2.33 10.33 -2.91
N ARG A 45 3.37 10.89 -2.29
CA ARG A 45 4.62 11.20 -3.00
C ARG A 45 5.51 9.96 -3.23
N LEU A 46 5.28 8.87 -2.48
CA LEU A 46 6.01 7.60 -2.53
C LEU A 46 5.15 6.45 -3.10
N SER A 47 3.83 6.60 -3.16
CA SER A 47 2.89 5.52 -3.50
C SER A 47 2.93 5.07 -4.95
N SER A 48 3.18 5.99 -5.88
CA SER A 48 3.39 5.63 -7.28
C SER A 48 4.69 4.85 -7.46
N GLN A 49 5.74 5.13 -6.70
CA GLN A 49 7.06 4.56 -6.95
C GLN A 49 7.12 3.06 -6.61
N VAL A 50 6.44 2.63 -5.53
CA VAL A 50 6.44 1.21 -5.11
C VAL A 50 5.68 0.31 -6.11
N THR A 51 4.58 0.80 -6.70
CA THR A 51 3.82 0.00 -7.67
C THR A 51 4.50 -0.07 -9.04
N HIS A 52 5.22 0.98 -9.45
CA HIS A 52 6.03 0.96 -10.67
C HIS A 52 7.28 0.06 -10.52
N ALA A 53 7.85 -0.04 -9.31
CA ALA A 53 8.97 -0.95 -9.03
C ALA A 53 8.62 -2.44 -9.22
N LEU A 54 7.33 -2.81 -9.21
CA LEU A 54 6.87 -4.18 -9.50
C LEU A 54 6.56 -4.42 -10.99
N LYS A 55 6.57 -3.37 -11.83
CA LYS A 55 6.20 -3.42 -13.25
C LYS A 55 7.34 -3.03 -14.18
N LEU A 56 8.59 -3.28 -13.79
CA LEU A 56 9.73 -3.06 -14.68
C LEU A 56 9.84 -4.21 -15.69
N GLU A 57 10.00 -3.86 -16.96
CA GLU A 57 10.20 -4.83 -18.06
C GLU A 57 11.61 -5.46 -18.05
N SER A 58 12.58 -4.78 -17.42
CA SER A 58 13.96 -5.26 -17.32
C SER A 58 14.60 -4.83 -15.99
N VAL A 59 15.59 -5.61 -15.55
CA VAL A 59 16.33 -5.36 -14.31
C VAL A 59 17.39 -4.29 -14.59
N PRO A 60 17.37 -3.15 -13.87
CA PRO A 60 18.35 -2.08 -14.08
C PRO A 60 19.73 -2.48 -13.56
N ASN A 61 20.80 -1.94 -14.14
CA ASN A 61 22.17 -2.21 -13.69
C ASN A 61 22.44 -1.70 -12.26
N TRP A 62 21.75 -0.64 -11.82
CA TRP A 62 21.85 -0.12 -10.45
C TRP A 62 20.49 0.39 -9.95
N ILE A 63 20.27 0.29 -8.63
CA ILE A 63 19.05 0.78 -7.96
C ILE A 63 19.40 1.59 -6.71
N ALA A 64 18.67 2.69 -6.48
CA ALA A 64 18.75 3.50 -5.28
C ALA A 64 17.42 3.39 -4.50
N ILE A 65 17.51 3.00 -3.22
CA ILE A 65 16.36 2.82 -2.35
C ILE A 65 16.37 3.91 -1.29
N VAL A 66 15.33 4.74 -1.27
CA VAL A 66 15.20 5.87 -0.33
C VAL A 66 14.12 5.55 0.69
N GLY A 67 14.56 5.18 1.89
CA GLY A 67 13.70 4.85 3.03
C GLY A 67 14.24 3.66 3.81
N SER A 68 14.07 3.69 5.13
CA SER A 68 14.57 2.65 6.05
C SER A 68 13.47 1.69 6.53
N GLY A 69 12.33 1.64 5.83
CA GLY A 69 11.23 0.73 6.17
C GLY A 69 11.49 -0.68 5.67
N TYR A 70 10.77 -1.66 6.23
CA TYR A 70 10.88 -3.06 5.84
C TYR A 70 10.67 -3.26 4.33
N ILE A 71 9.73 -2.53 3.71
CA ILE A 71 9.52 -2.57 2.25
C ILE A 71 10.82 -2.25 1.48
N GLY A 72 11.57 -1.23 1.89
CA GLY A 72 12.82 -0.86 1.21
C GLY A 72 13.90 -1.93 1.32
N LEU A 73 14.00 -2.60 2.47
CA LEU A 73 14.96 -3.69 2.69
C LEU A 73 14.63 -4.90 1.81
N GLU A 74 13.38 -5.33 1.79
CA GLU A 74 12.91 -6.45 0.96
C GLU A 74 13.21 -6.20 -0.52
N PHE A 75 12.96 -4.98 -1.01
CA PHE A 75 13.25 -4.61 -2.40
C PHE A 75 14.76 -4.57 -2.68
N SER A 76 15.59 -4.19 -1.72
CA SER A 76 17.05 -4.25 -1.88
C SER A 76 17.49 -5.67 -2.15
N ASP A 77 17.07 -6.60 -1.30
CA ASP A 77 17.47 -8.00 -1.41
C ASP A 77 16.99 -8.64 -2.72
N ILE A 78 15.76 -8.33 -3.14
CA ILE A 78 15.20 -8.79 -4.42
C ILE A 78 16.05 -8.29 -5.60
N TYR A 79 16.35 -6.99 -5.67
CA TYR A 79 17.09 -6.43 -6.81
C TYR A 79 18.56 -6.84 -6.83
N THR A 80 19.21 -6.99 -5.68
CA THR A 80 20.57 -7.55 -5.60
C THR A 80 20.59 -9.01 -6.09
N ALA A 81 19.59 -9.82 -5.71
CA ALA A 81 19.48 -11.21 -6.16
C ALA A 81 19.24 -11.31 -7.68
N LEU A 82 18.55 -10.33 -8.26
CA LEU A 82 18.34 -10.23 -9.71
C LEU A 82 19.56 -9.69 -10.48
N GLY A 83 20.64 -9.31 -9.79
CA GLY A 83 21.90 -8.86 -10.40
C GLY A 83 22.04 -7.35 -10.56
N SER A 84 21.15 -6.55 -9.97
CA SER A 84 21.33 -5.09 -9.88
C SER A 84 22.37 -4.75 -8.81
N ASP A 85 23.27 -3.80 -9.11
CA ASP A 85 24.12 -3.18 -8.09
C ASP A 85 23.26 -2.29 -7.18
N SER A 86 22.94 -2.78 -5.99
CA SER A 86 22.16 -2.06 -4.99
C SER A 86 23.05 -1.04 -4.27
N ARG A 87 23.01 0.22 -4.70
CA ARG A 87 23.59 1.33 -3.94
C ARG A 87 22.58 1.81 -2.92
N ALA A 88 22.27 0.95 -1.96
CA ALA A 88 21.40 1.25 -0.85
C ALA A 88 22.07 2.32 0.03
N LYS A 89 21.83 3.60 -0.27
CA LYS A 89 21.99 4.65 0.72
C LYS A 89 20.76 4.55 1.63
N THR A 90 20.93 3.95 2.80
CA THR A 90 19.94 3.97 3.88
C THR A 90 19.76 5.40 4.37
N CYS A 91 19.03 6.19 3.60
CA CYS A 91 18.66 7.54 3.95
C CYS A 91 17.50 7.46 4.95
N GLN A 92 17.83 7.44 6.25
CA GLN A 92 16.83 7.63 7.30
C GLN A 92 16.22 9.02 7.15
N TYR A 93 14.90 9.08 7.02
CA TYR A 93 14.15 10.33 6.93
C TYR A 93 14.13 11.01 8.30
N VAL A 94 15.25 11.64 8.68
CA VAL A 94 15.28 12.62 9.76
C VAL A 94 15.64 13.96 9.11
N ASN A 95 14.63 14.83 8.96
CA ASN A 95 14.81 16.22 8.51
C ASN A 95 15.29 16.43 7.05
N THR A 96 14.57 15.85 6.07
CA THR A 96 14.59 16.27 4.65
C THR A 96 15.96 16.30 3.95
N LYS A 97 16.97 15.61 4.49
CA LYS A 97 18.27 15.44 3.84
C LYS A 97 18.68 13.97 3.84
N CYS A 98 19.01 13.47 2.66
CA CYS A 98 19.81 12.26 2.54
C CYS A 98 21.28 12.64 2.68
N LEU A 99 21.91 12.16 3.75
CA LEU A 99 23.36 12.14 3.91
C LEU A 99 23.95 11.00 3.05
#